data_AF-A0AA88Y6P6-F1
#
_entry.id   AF-A0AA88Y6P6-F1
#
_cell.length_a   1.000
_cell.length_b   1.000
_cell.length_c   1.000
_cell.angle_alpha   90.00
_cell.angle_beta   90.00
_cell.angle_gamma   90.00
#
_symmetry.space_group_name_H-M   'P 1'
#
loop_
_entity.id
_entity.type
_entity.pdbx_description
1 polymer ?
#
loop_
_entity_poly.entity_id
_entity_poly.type
_entity_poly.pdbx_seq_one_letter_code
_entity_poly.pdbx_strand_id
1 'polypeptide(L)'
;MLKLAKVEQPLVLHFRGPPGDELGSDVQCRAMIMMEANYKPGQKLHVHCFTGKKDIVQAWLLKFPNSYFGVTAAVRSFWRRAGRGATGNPYKQIAPGDRRTLFSVRKF
;
A
#
# COMPACT_ATOMS: atom_id res chain seq x y z
N MET A 1 8.69 8.96 15.71
CA MET A 1 7.31 9.24 16.14
C MET A 1 6.41 8.21 15.45
N LEU A 2 6.03 7.15 16.17
CA LEU A 2 5.01 6.12 15.86
C LEU A 2 4.61 5.36 17.17
N LYS A 3 4.93 5.95 18.33
CA LYS A 3 4.88 5.30 19.66
C LYS A 3 3.46 5.04 20.19
N LEU A 4 2.41 5.46 19.46
CA LEU A 4 1.03 5.46 19.95
C LEU A 4 0.29 4.14 19.69
N ALA A 5 0.70 3.33 18.71
CA ALA A 5 0.04 2.07 18.42
C ALA A 5 0.68 0.89 19.15
N LYS A 6 -0.15 0.05 19.75
CA LYS A 6 0.26 -1.27 20.23
C LYS A 6 0.38 -2.25 19.05
N VAL A 7 1.16 -3.31 19.21
CA VAL A 7 1.44 -4.30 18.14
C VAL A 7 0.15 -4.92 17.60
N GLU A 8 -0.84 -5.09 18.48
CA GLU A 8 -2.12 -5.72 18.19
C GLU A 8 -3.07 -4.81 17.40
N GLN A 9 -2.83 -3.49 17.43
CA GLN A 9 -3.66 -2.51 16.76
C GLN A 9 -3.17 -2.28 15.33
N PRO A 10 -3.97 -2.50 14.28
CA PRO A 10 -3.53 -2.26 12.91
C PRO A 10 -3.20 -0.78 12.68
N LEU A 11 -2.07 -0.52 12.01
CA LEU A 11 -1.70 0.81 11.56
C LEU A 11 -2.27 1.05 10.17
N VAL A 12 -3.09 2.09 10.01
CA VAL A 12 -3.58 2.52 8.69
C VAL A 12 -2.73 3.70 8.23
N LEU A 13 -2.07 3.53 7.09
CA LEU A 13 -1.11 4.47 6.53
C LEU A 13 -1.70 5.08 5.26
N HIS A 14 -1.68 6.39 5.15
CA HIS A 14 -2.09 7.11 3.95
C HIS A 14 -0.91 7.94 3.44
N PHE A 15 -0.54 7.71 2.19
CA PHE A 15 0.56 8.43 1.54
C PHE A 15 0.02 9.17 0.34
N ARG A 16 0.43 10.44 0.21
CA ARG A 16 0.11 11.28 -0.94
C ARG A 16 1.40 11.94 -1.40
N GLY A 17 1.82 11.61 -2.61
CA GLY A 17 2.99 12.25 -3.22
C GLY A 17 2.72 13.74 -3.48
N PRO A 18 3.77 14.58 -3.51
CA PRO A 18 3.66 15.95 -3.98
C PRO A 18 3.25 16.00 -5.47
N PRO A 19 2.83 17.15 -6.00
CA PRO A 19 2.63 17.33 -7.44
C PRO A 19 3.87 16.85 -8.23
N GLY A 20 3.67 15.97 -9.21
CA GLY A 20 4.74 15.31 -9.97
C GLY A 20 5.09 13.88 -9.52
N ASP A 21 4.65 13.43 -8.35
CA ASP A 21 4.78 12.04 -7.87
C ASP A 21 3.40 11.35 -7.76
N GLU A 22 2.70 11.24 -8.88
CA GLU A 22 1.32 10.72 -8.92
C GLU A 22 1.20 9.27 -8.46
N LEU A 23 2.26 8.48 -8.63
CA LEU A 23 2.35 7.09 -8.18
C LEU A 23 2.84 6.97 -6.73
N GLY A 24 3.23 8.08 -6.12
CA GLY A 24 3.70 8.14 -4.73
C GLY A 24 4.99 7.38 -4.48
N SER A 25 5.84 7.16 -5.49
CA SER A 25 7.03 6.32 -5.33
C SER A 25 8.04 6.90 -4.33
N ASP A 26 8.28 8.22 -4.34
CA ASP A 26 9.23 8.84 -3.40
C ASP A 26 8.67 8.83 -1.97
N VAL A 27 7.40 9.23 -1.80
CA VAL A 27 6.77 9.24 -0.48
C VAL A 27 6.70 7.85 0.15
N GLN A 28 6.47 6.80 -0.66
CA GLN A 28 6.45 5.41 -0.20
C GLN A 28 7.84 4.95 0.25
N CYS A 29 8.91 5.29 -0.50
CA CYS A 29 10.28 4.97 -0.11
C CYS A 29 10.66 5.63 1.22
N ARG A 30 10.39 6.93 1.38
CA ARG A 30 10.65 7.65 2.65
C ARG A 30 9.84 7.07 3.81
N ALA A 31 8.58 6.71 3.55
CA ALA A 31 7.74 6.07 4.55
C ALA A 31 8.29 4.72 5.00
N MET A 32 8.79 3.88 4.08
CA MET A 32 9.41 2.60 4.46
C MET A 32 10.62 2.79 5.38
N ILE A 33 11.48 3.78 5.11
CA ILE A 33 12.64 4.12 5.97
C ILE A 33 12.15 4.52 7.38
N MET A 34 11.14 5.38 7.45
CA MET A 34 10.56 5.79 8.74
C MET A 34 9.91 4.63 9.49
N MET A 35 9.21 3.76 8.77
CA MET A 35 8.56 2.57 9.34
C MET A 35 9.60 1.58 9.86
N GLU A 36 10.71 1.36 9.19
CA GLU A 36 11.76 0.42 9.60
C GLU A 36 12.31 0.74 10.99
N ALA A 37 12.45 2.02 11.33
CA ALA A 37 12.89 2.47 12.65
C ALA A 37 11.84 2.30 13.77
N ASN A 38 10.56 2.05 13.44
CA ASN A 38 9.46 2.04 14.40
C ASN A 38 8.57 0.78 14.34
N TYR A 39 8.77 -0.05 13.32
CA TYR A 39 8.00 -1.26 13.10
C TYR A 39 8.32 -2.30 14.17
N LYS A 40 7.28 -2.98 14.63
CA LYS A 40 7.38 -4.09 15.56
C LYS A 40 7.02 -5.37 14.83
N PRO A 41 7.79 -6.46 14.96
CA PRO A 41 7.42 -7.75 14.38
C PRO A 41 5.98 -8.14 14.74
N GLY A 42 5.19 -8.57 13.76
CA GLY A 42 3.78 -8.92 13.95
C GLY A 42 2.79 -7.76 13.76
N GLN A 43 3.25 -6.50 13.76
CA GLN A 43 2.41 -5.33 13.55
C GLN A 43 1.72 -5.38 12.18
N LYS A 44 0.38 -5.30 12.15
CA LYS A 44 -0.39 -5.22 10.91
C LYS A 44 -0.34 -3.80 10.35
N LEU A 45 -0.04 -3.66 9.05
CA LEU A 45 0.02 -2.39 8.34
C LEU A 45 -0.99 -2.38 7.20
N HIS A 46 -1.80 -1.35 7.06
CA HIS A 46 -2.71 -1.18 5.93
C HIS A 46 -2.38 0.12 5.20
N VAL A 47 -1.78 0.01 4.02
CA VAL A 47 -1.53 1.15 3.12
C VAL A 47 -2.81 1.48 2.36
N HIS A 48 -3.51 2.50 2.81
CA HIS A 48 -4.80 2.94 2.27
C HIS A 48 -4.64 3.75 0.98
N CYS A 49 -5.57 3.57 0.03
CA CYS A 49 -5.58 4.25 -1.27
C CYS A 49 -4.26 4.10 -2.05
N PHE A 50 -3.69 2.89 -2.05
CA PHE A 50 -2.41 2.65 -2.68
C PHE A 50 -2.49 2.79 -4.21
N THR A 51 -1.73 3.74 -4.77
CA THR A 51 -1.61 4.04 -6.20
C THR A 51 -0.26 3.62 -6.79
N GLY A 52 0.59 2.95 -6.03
CA GLY A 52 1.94 2.58 -6.44
C GLY A 52 2.01 1.34 -7.35
N LYS A 53 3.23 1.05 -7.80
CA LYS A 53 3.55 -0.08 -8.69
C LYS A 53 3.83 -1.37 -7.91
N LYS A 54 3.92 -2.50 -8.62
CA LYS A 54 4.13 -3.86 -8.07
C LYS A 54 5.45 -3.99 -7.29
N ASP A 55 6.51 -3.37 -7.79
CA ASP A 55 7.83 -3.30 -7.15
C ASP A 55 7.76 -2.71 -5.74
N ILE A 56 7.00 -1.63 -5.55
CA ILE A 56 6.78 -1.03 -4.24
C ILE A 56 6.04 -2.00 -3.32
N VAL A 57 5.01 -2.70 -3.81
CA VAL A 57 4.30 -3.73 -3.01
C VAL A 57 5.27 -4.83 -2.56
N GLN A 58 6.12 -5.33 -3.46
CA GLN A 58 7.11 -6.36 -3.14
C GLN A 58 8.12 -5.87 -2.11
N ALA A 59 8.62 -4.63 -2.24
CA ALA A 59 9.53 -4.03 -1.28
C ALA A 59 8.91 -3.92 0.12
N TRP A 60 7.64 -3.48 0.19
CA TRP A 60 6.89 -3.42 1.44
C TRP A 60 6.68 -4.81 2.06
N LEU A 61 6.28 -5.81 1.28
CA LEU A 61 6.05 -7.17 1.80
C LEU A 61 7.36 -7.84 2.26
N LEU A 62 8.49 -7.52 1.62
CA LEU A 62 9.80 -8.01 2.03
C LEU A 62 10.22 -7.43 3.40
N LYS A 63 10.01 -6.13 3.62
CA LYS A 63 10.36 -5.45 4.89
C LYS A 63 9.32 -5.64 5.99
N PHE A 64 8.04 -5.66 5.62
CA PHE A 64 6.90 -5.66 6.52
C PHE A 64 5.87 -6.72 6.06
N PRO A 65 6.08 -8.00 6.40
CA PRO A 65 5.31 -9.13 5.86
C PRO A 65 3.80 -9.13 6.20
N ASN A 66 3.38 -8.27 7.13
CA ASN A 66 1.99 -8.09 7.54
C ASN A 66 1.36 -6.81 6.96
N SER A 67 1.79 -6.42 5.75
CA SER A 67 1.28 -5.26 5.02
C SER A 67 0.12 -5.63 4.10
N TYR A 68 -0.89 -4.77 4.07
CA TYR A 68 -2.11 -4.90 3.28
C TYR A 68 -2.31 -3.63 2.44
N PHE A 69 -2.73 -3.75 1.19
CA PHE A 69 -2.85 -2.61 0.27
C PHE A 69 -4.32 -2.37 -0.11
N GLY A 70 -4.84 -1.21 0.27
CA GLY A 70 -6.20 -0.80 -0.01
C GLY A 70 -6.31 -0.16 -1.38
N VAL A 71 -7.13 -0.75 -2.26
CA VAL A 71 -7.40 -0.22 -3.60
C VAL A 71 -8.83 0.29 -3.66
N THR A 72 -9.02 1.59 -3.93
CA THR A 72 -10.35 2.22 -3.98
C THR A 72 -10.85 2.39 -5.43
N ALA A 73 -12.14 2.75 -5.58
CA ALA A 73 -12.72 3.06 -6.90
C ALA A 73 -12.01 4.23 -7.61
N ALA A 74 -11.51 5.21 -6.83
CA ALA A 74 -10.72 6.32 -7.36
C ALA A 74 -9.39 5.83 -7.94
N VAL A 75 -8.68 4.93 -7.24
CA VAL A 75 -7.44 4.31 -7.73
C VAL A 75 -7.68 3.50 -9.00
N ARG A 76 -8.78 2.74 -9.06
CA ARG A 76 -9.15 2.01 -10.29
C ARG A 76 -9.39 2.95 -11.48
N SER A 77 -9.97 4.11 -11.22
CA SER A 77 -10.23 5.12 -12.25
C SER A 77 -8.94 5.84 -12.67
N PHE A 78 -8.00 6.05 -11.75
CA PHE A 78 -6.65 6.55 -12.05
C PHE A 78 -5.92 5.62 -13.01
N TRP A 79 -5.80 4.32 -12.70
CA TRP A 79 -5.10 3.38 -13.58
C TRP A 79 -5.76 3.25 -14.95
N ARG A 80 -7.09 3.27 -15.00
CA ARG A 80 -7.85 3.27 -16.25
C ARG A 80 -7.52 4.50 -17.12
N ARG A 81 -7.42 5.69 -16.52
CA ARG A 81 -7.04 6.93 -17.23
C ARG A 81 -5.58 6.92 -17.68
N ALA A 82 -4.69 6.29 -16.92
CA ALA A 82 -3.27 6.15 -17.25
C ALA A 82 -2.98 5.15 -18.40
N GLY A 83 -3.99 4.72 -19.15
CA GLY A 83 -3.85 3.81 -20.30
C GLY A 83 -3.51 2.36 -19.94
N ARG A 84 -3.42 2.03 -18.64
CA ARG A 84 -3.18 0.67 -18.14
C ARG A 84 -4.51 0.13 -17.66
N GLY A 85 -5.24 -0.55 -18.53
CA GLY A 85 -6.55 -1.15 -18.21
C GLY A 85 -6.51 -2.04 -16.96
N ALA A 86 -7.65 -2.58 -16.54
CA ALA A 86 -7.74 -3.48 -15.37
C ALA A 86 -6.81 -4.73 -15.43
N THR A 87 -6.17 -4.98 -16.58
CA THR A 87 -5.11 -5.97 -16.85
C THR A 87 -3.68 -5.48 -16.57
N GLY A 88 -3.43 -4.17 -16.65
CA GLY A 88 -2.20 -3.51 -16.16
C GLY A 88 -2.25 -3.17 -14.67
N ASN A 89 -3.34 -3.57 -14.01
CA ASN A 89 -3.50 -3.52 -12.58
C ASN A 89 -2.48 -4.46 -11.91
N PRO A 90 -1.42 -3.96 -11.24
CA PRO A 90 -0.37 -4.82 -10.67
C PRO A 90 -0.92 -5.83 -9.66
N TYR A 91 -2.13 -5.61 -9.13
CA TYR A 91 -2.78 -6.47 -8.15
C TYR A 91 -3.51 -7.70 -8.74
N LYS A 92 -3.63 -7.84 -10.08
CA LYS A 92 -4.10 -9.11 -10.69
C LYS A 92 -3.01 -10.18 -10.76
N GLN A 93 -1.73 -9.78 -10.66
CA GLN A 93 -0.56 -10.68 -10.75
C GLN A 93 0.06 -11.03 -9.39
N ILE A 94 -0.59 -10.65 -8.29
CA ILE A 94 -0.21 -11.13 -6.97
C ILE A 94 -1.08 -12.35 -6.72
N ALA A 95 -0.42 -13.51 -6.61
CA ALA A 95 -0.94 -14.84 -6.93
C ALA A 95 -2.35 -15.16 -6.37
N PRO A 96 -3.15 -15.96 -7.09
CA PRO A 96 -4.40 -16.52 -6.56
C PRO A 96 -4.06 -17.46 -5.40
N GLY A 97 -4.04 -16.93 -4.17
CA GLY A 97 -3.66 -17.64 -2.96
C GLY A 97 -3.15 -16.74 -1.84
N ASP A 98 -2.63 -15.55 -2.16
CA ASP A 98 -2.18 -14.60 -1.14
C ASP A 98 -3.35 -13.72 -0.66
N ARG A 99 -4.07 -14.21 0.35
CA ARG A 99 -5.20 -13.52 1.00
C ARG A 99 -4.83 -12.18 1.65
N ARG A 100 -3.57 -11.75 1.61
CA ARG A 100 -3.09 -10.51 2.26
C ARG A 100 -3.13 -9.28 1.35
N THR A 101 -3.52 -9.44 0.08
CA THR A 101 -3.14 -8.43 -0.91
C THR A 101 -4.23 -7.39 -1.26
N LEU A 102 -5.51 -7.63 -0.97
CA LEU A 102 -6.56 -6.77 -1.52
C LEU A 102 -7.76 -6.64 -0.58
N PHE A 103 -7.87 -5.50 0.11
CA PHE A 103 -9.13 -5.07 0.71
C PHE A 103 -9.69 -3.91 -0.11
N SER A 104 -10.75 -4.19 -0.88
CA SER A 104 -11.58 -3.14 -1.48
C SER A 104 -12.45 -2.56 -0.37
N VAL A 105 -12.08 -1.39 0.16
CA VAL A 105 -12.96 -0.63 1.04
C VAL A 105 -14.16 -0.17 0.19
N ARG A 106 -15.29 -0.87 0.28
CA ARG A 106 -16.59 -0.27 -0.07
C ARG A 106 -16.85 0.78 1.02
N LYS A 107 -17.19 2.01 0.62
CA LYS A 107 -17.64 3.04 1.56
C LYS A 107 -18.76 2.42 2.41
N PHE A 108 -18.67 2.57 3.73
CA PHE A 108 -19.83 2.46 4.61
C PHE A 108 -20.82 3.58 4.27
#